data_AF-A0A954J9G0-F1
#
_entry.id   AF-A0A954J9G0-F1
#
_cell.length_a   1.000
_cell.length_b   1.000
_cell.length_c   1.000
_cell.angle_alpha   90.00
_cell.angle_beta   90.00
_cell.angle_gamma   90.00
#
_symmetry.space_group_name_H-M   'P 1'
#
loop_
_entity.id
_entity.type
_entity.pdbx_description
1 polymer ?
#
loop_
_entity_poly.entity_id
_entity_poly.type
_entity_poly.pdbx_seq_one_letter_code
_entity_poly.pdbx_strand_id
1 'polypeptide(L)'
;MAAAPPPSTPPMPTVTVDLKTPWLAALLSWAIPGAGQIYQKRYFKGILFLVCILGMFGLGINMGEGRPVYVNYYVAGEGGLLKKRNYGYLSQMLVGAAAMPAIIQSSRFESEENTWRLTQPIDEPFEGVVRAGRDVASQQAVRGRISLNAVPGSGGQQIEGHLVGTLVETGEPIDLKLSQPPRERLDSIPVGLRISADPKRHVQMWVDQVQQGPEGLGENLIGSVARPLRNWYQVPLQDNELQDLNGRLGKRWELAMVLTWLAGLLNILAIWDAFEGPAYGIRPATARGEDREPPGPAPQ
;
A
#
# COMPACT_ATOMS: atom_id res chain seq x y z
N MET A 1 7.38 54.30 62.21
CA MET A 1 6.35 53.35 61.71
C MET A 1 6.93 52.62 60.51
N ALA A 2 7.35 51.36 60.69
CA ALA A 2 7.82 50.53 59.59
C ALA A 2 6.61 50.04 58.79
N ALA A 3 6.64 50.22 57.47
CA ALA A 3 5.58 49.77 56.57
C ALA A 3 5.55 48.24 56.53
N ALA A 4 4.35 47.66 56.62
CA ALA A 4 4.14 46.22 56.53
C ALA A 4 4.55 45.68 55.15
N PRO A 5 5.17 44.48 55.07
CA PRO A 5 5.50 43.86 53.80
C PRO A 5 4.22 43.54 52.99
N PRO A 6 4.27 43.62 51.64
CA PRO A 6 3.12 43.34 50.80
C PRO A 6 2.66 41.88 50.95
N PRO A 7 1.34 41.59 50.82
CA PRO A 7 0.81 40.24 50.95
C PRO A 7 1.43 39.32 49.89
N SER A 8 1.94 38.17 50.33
CA SER A 8 2.45 37.13 49.44
C SER A 8 1.32 36.61 48.55
N THR A 9 1.44 36.80 47.23
CA THR A 9 0.55 36.22 46.24
C THR A 9 0.46 34.71 46.47
N PRO A 10 -0.73 34.11 46.63
CA PRO A 10 -0.84 32.66 46.78
C PRO A 10 -0.26 31.98 45.52
N PRO A 11 0.53 30.90 45.67
CA PRO A 11 1.08 30.19 44.52
C PRO A 11 -0.09 29.68 43.66
N MET A 12 -0.10 30.07 42.38
CA MET A 12 -1.12 29.57 41.46
C MET A 12 -1.04 28.04 41.39
N PRO A 13 -2.17 27.32 41.41
CA PRO A 13 -2.17 25.87 41.30
C PRO A 13 -1.58 25.46 39.95
N THR A 14 -0.37 24.93 39.98
CA THR A 14 0.27 24.29 38.83
C THR A 14 -0.47 22.98 38.57
N VAL A 15 -1.39 22.98 37.60
CA VAL A 15 -2.09 21.79 37.12
C VAL A 15 -1.07 20.83 36.49
N THR A 16 -0.50 19.93 37.29
CA THR A 16 0.43 18.90 36.80
C THR A 16 -0.37 17.87 36.00
N VAL A 17 -0.10 17.79 34.70
CA VAL A 17 -0.63 16.72 33.86
C VAL A 17 0.27 15.50 34.07
N ASP A 18 -0.26 14.45 34.69
CA ASP A 18 0.44 13.17 34.85
C ASP A 18 0.59 12.48 33.49
N LEU A 19 1.78 12.61 32.90
CA LEU A 19 2.13 12.00 31.63
C LEU A 19 2.60 10.57 31.89
N LYS A 20 1.90 9.60 31.28
CA LYS A 20 2.39 8.20 31.22
C LYS A 20 3.74 8.11 30.50
N THR A 21 4.33 6.91 30.50
CA THR A 21 5.60 6.57 29.83
C THR A 21 5.77 7.24 28.45
N PRO A 22 6.69 8.22 28.31
CA PRO A 22 6.83 9.05 27.10
C PRO A 22 7.25 8.27 25.84
N TRP A 23 8.24 7.39 25.94
CA TRP A 23 8.73 6.62 24.80
C TRP A 23 7.66 5.67 24.23
N LEU A 24 6.81 5.11 25.10
CA LEU A 24 5.70 4.26 24.68
C LEU A 24 4.63 5.06 23.96
N ALA A 25 4.34 6.28 24.42
CA ALA A 25 3.40 7.17 23.73
C ALA A 25 3.92 7.54 22.33
N ALA A 26 5.22 7.83 22.19
CA ALA A 26 5.85 8.09 20.90
C ALA A 26 5.74 6.86 19.96
N LEU A 27 6.05 5.67 20.47
CA LEU A 27 5.94 4.42 19.71
C LEU A 27 4.50 4.14 19.25
N LEU A 28 3.52 4.34 20.14
CA LEU A 28 2.10 4.19 19.80
C LEU A 28 1.65 5.21 18.76
N SER A 29 2.05 6.48 18.88
CA SER A 29 1.74 7.51 17.89
C SER A 29 2.43 7.27 16.55
N TRP A 30 3.61 6.65 16.56
CA TRP A 30 4.27 6.21 15.33
C TRP A 30 3.50 5.06 14.69
N ALA A 31 3.14 4.03 15.47
CA ALA A 31 2.44 2.85 14.95
C ALA A 31 1.04 3.19 14.40
N ILE A 32 0.29 4.01 15.13
CA ILE A 32 -1.03 4.53 14.75
C ILE A 32 -1.06 6.03 15.06
N PRO A 33 -1.14 6.90 14.04
CA PRO A 33 -1.20 8.35 14.24
C PRO A 33 -2.23 8.76 15.30
N GLY A 34 -1.81 9.50 16.32
CA GLY A 34 -2.66 9.98 17.41
C GLY A 34 -2.86 9.02 18.59
N ALA A 35 -2.45 7.75 18.50
CA ALA A 35 -2.65 6.78 19.58
C ALA A 35 -1.83 7.11 20.84
N GLY A 36 -0.65 7.73 20.70
CA GLY A 36 0.17 8.18 21.83
C GLY A 36 -0.51 9.24 22.69
N GLN A 37 -1.18 10.20 22.05
CA GLN A 37 -1.98 11.22 22.73
C GLN A 37 -3.17 10.60 23.45
N ILE A 38 -3.87 9.66 22.82
CA ILE A 38 -4.97 8.91 23.44
C ILE A 38 -4.46 8.14 24.67
N TYR A 39 -3.30 7.48 24.56
CA TYR A 39 -2.67 6.77 25.67
C TYR A 39 -2.41 7.68 26.87
N GLN A 40 -1.99 8.92 26.61
CA GLN A 40 -1.81 9.98 27.62
C GLN A 40 -3.10 10.74 27.99
N LYS A 41 -4.28 10.23 27.62
CA LYS A 41 -5.61 10.84 27.89
C LYS A 41 -5.83 12.21 27.24
N ARG A 42 -5.03 12.56 26.22
CA ARG A 42 -5.18 13.79 25.39
C ARG A 42 -6.05 13.49 24.17
N TYR A 43 -7.31 13.13 24.40
CA TYR A 43 -8.21 12.59 23.36
C TYR A 43 -8.44 13.53 22.18
N PHE A 44 -8.68 14.82 22.42
CA PHE A 44 -8.92 15.78 21.34
C PHE A 44 -7.76 15.82 20.33
N LYS A 45 -6.51 15.96 20.83
CA LYS A 45 -5.31 15.94 19.99
C LYS A 45 -5.14 14.59 19.29
N GLY A 46 -5.35 13.49 20.01
CA GLY A 46 -5.22 12.15 19.44
C GLY A 46 -6.19 11.90 18.30
N ILE A 47 -7.47 12.25 18.46
CA ILE A 47 -8.47 12.12 17.40
C ILE A 47 -8.15 13.06 16.24
N LEU A 48 -7.73 14.31 16.51
CA LEU A 48 -7.33 15.26 15.48
C LEU A 48 -6.19 14.70 14.62
N PHE A 49 -5.11 14.21 15.25
CA PHE A 49 -3.99 13.61 14.53
C PHE A 49 -4.41 12.36 13.75
N LEU A 50 -5.20 11.48 14.36
CA LEU A 50 -5.70 10.27 13.71
C LEU A 50 -6.49 10.62 12.45
N VAL A 51 -7.49 11.49 12.54
CA VAL A 51 -8.36 11.86 11.42
C VAL A 51 -7.60 12.64 10.35
N CYS A 52 -6.78 13.62 10.73
CA CYS A 52 -6.05 14.43 9.76
C CYS A 52 -4.98 13.62 9.03
N ILE A 53 -4.17 12.84 9.75
CA ILE A 53 -3.03 12.12 9.16
C ILE A 53 -3.54 10.91 8.37
N LEU A 54 -4.39 10.06 8.96
CA LEU A 54 -4.93 8.90 8.23
C LEU A 54 -5.92 9.31 7.15
N GLY A 55 -6.67 10.40 7.34
CA GLY A 55 -7.53 10.96 6.31
C GLY A 55 -6.73 11.46 5.11
N MET A 56 -5.66 12.23 5.33
CA MET A 56 -4.76 12.69 4.26
C MET A 56 -4.07 11.51 3.56
N PHE A 57 -3.57 10.55 4.34
CA PHE A 57 -2.95 9.33 3.80
C PHE A 57 -3.95 8.53 2.96
N GLY A 58 -5.16 8.31 3.47
CA GLY A 58 -6.24 7.60 2.78
C GLY A 58 -6.69 8.30 1.50
N LEU A 59 -6.80 9.64 1.51
CA LEU A 59 -7.08 10.44 0.32
C LEU A 59 -5.96 10.27 -0.72
N GLY A 60 -4.69 10.36 -0.30
CA GLY A 60 -3.56 10.13 -1.20
C GLY A 60 -3.58 8.72 -1.81
N ILE A 61 -3.78 7.69 -0.97
CA ILE A 61 -3.96 6.30 -1.41
C ILE A 61 -5.09 6.17 -2.43
N ASN A 62 -6.26 6.79 -2.18
CA ASN A 62 -7.39 6.73 -3.10
C ASN A 62 -7.09 7.43 -4.44
N MET A 63 -6.46 8.60 -4.39
CA MET A 63 -6.08 9.36 -5.60
C MET A 63 -5.05 8.64 -6.46
N GLY A 64 -4.13 7.90 -5.84
CA GLY A 64 -3.15 7.05 -6.52
C GLY A 64 -3.60 5.60 -6.70
N GLU A 65 -4.90 5.32 -6.55
CA GLU A 65 -5.50 3.99 -6.76
C GLU A 65 -4.80 2.85 -5.98
N GLY A 66 -4.41 3.12 -4.74
CA GLY A 66 -3.76 2.15 -3.87
C GLY A 66 -2.26 1.96 -4.09
N ARG A 67 -1.67 2.66 -5.07
CA ARG A 67 -0.29 2.45 -5.52
C ARG A 67 0.76 3.54 -5.18
N PRO A 68 0.46 4.69 -4.52
CA PRO A 68 1.48 5.74 -4.33
C PRO A 68 2.51 5.43 -3.24
N VAL A 69 2.33 4.35 -2.46
CA VAL A 69 3.21 3.97 -1.35
C VAL A 69 3.97 2.71 -1.70
N TYR A 70 5.29 2.83 -1.89
CA TYR A 70 6.17 1.73 -2.30
C TYR A 70 7.63 2.08 -1.98
N VAL A 71 8.45 1.07 -1.66
CA VAL A 71 9.86 1.25 -1.24
C VAL A 71 10.79 1.49 -2.44
N ASN A 72 10.62 0.70 -3.49
CA ASN A 72 11.47 0.70 -4.67
C ASN A 72 10.61 0.70 -5.93
N TYR A 73 11.17 1.14 -7.04
CA TYR A 73 10.57 0.98 -8.36
C TYR A 73 11.62 0.42 -9.32
N TYR A 74 11.17 -0.27 -10.37
CA TYR A 74 12.03 -0.97 -11.31
C TYR A 74 11.87 -0.36 -12.70
N VAL A 75 12.98 0.07 -13.29
CA VAL A 75 13.03 0.68 -14.62
C VAL A 75 13.71 -0.29 -15.59
N ALA A 76 13.16 -0.45 -16.80
CA ALA A 76 13.82 -1.26 -17.82
C ALA A 76 15.12 -0.55 -18.27
N GLY A 77 16.23 -1.28 -18.31
CA GLY A 77 17.53 -0.79 -18.78
C GLY A 77 18.24 -1.80 -19.69
N GLU A 78 19.38 -1.40 -20.25
CA GLU A 78 20.16 -2.17 -21.24
C GLU A 78 20.64 -3.56 -20.74
N GLY A 79 20.58 -3.82 -19.43
CA GLY A 79 20.94 -5.10 -18.81
C GLY A 79 19.84 -5.77 -17.98
N GLY A 80 18.58 -5.32 -18.11
CA GLY A 80 17.43 -5.85 -17.37
C GLY A 80 16.72 -4.82 -16.48
N LEU A 81 15.98 -5.29 -15.47
CA LEU A 81 15.24 -4.44 -14.53
C LEU A 81 16.19 -3.81 -13.51
N LEU A 82 16.36 -2.49 -13.60
CA LEU A 82 17.16 -1.71 -12.67
C LEU A 82 16.31 -1.26 -11.48
N LYS A 83 16.68 -1.74 -10.28
CA LYS A 83 16.06 -1.33 -9.01
C LYS A 83 16.49 0.10 -8.64
N LYS A 84 15.51 1.01 -8.50
CA LYS A 84 15.71 2.37 -8.00
C LYS A 84 14.95 2.58 -6.68
N ARG A 85 15.54 3.38 -5.78
CA ARG A 85 14.95 3.69 -4.48
C ARG A 85 13.94 4.81 -4.60
N ASN A 86 12.79 4.65 -3.94
CA ASN A 86 11.83 5.74 -3.76
C ASN A 86 12.12 6.46 -2.44
N TYR A 87 12.81 7.59 -2.50
CA TYR A 87 13.10 8.39 -1.30
C TYR A 87 11.84 8.95 -0.64
N GLY A 88 10.74 9.09 -1.38
CA GLY A 88 9.43 9.46 -0.84
C GLY A 88 8.95 8.50 0.25
N TYR A 89 9.31 7.22 0.17
CA TYR A 89 8.92 6.23 1.17
C TYR A 89 9.45 6.52 2.59
N LEU A 90 10.57 7.24 2.70
CA LEU A 90 11.11 7.66 4.01
C LEU A 90 10.12 8.50 4.81
N SER A 91 9.32 9.31 4.11
CA SER A 91 8.23 10.03 4.76
C SER A 91 7.04 9.10 5.05
N GLN A 92 6.63 8.29 4.08
CA GLN A 92 5.43 7.45 4.18
C GLN A 92 5.51 6.42 5.32
N MET A 93 6.69 5.84 5.57
CA MET A 93 6.88 4.88 6.67
C MET A 93 6.59 5.47 8.05
N LEU A 94 6.63 6.80 8.19
CA LEU A 94 6.31 7.48 9.44
C LEU A 94 4.82 7.46 9.75
N VAL A 95 3.94 7.14 8.79
CA VAL A 95 2.51 6.87 9.05
C VAL A 95 2.31 5.52 9.77
N GLY A 96 3.39 4.79 10.04
CA GLY A 96 3.37 3.58 10.86
C GLY A 96 2.77 2.40 10.14
N ALA A 97 1.92 1.65 10.83
CA ALA A 97 1.38 0.38 10.38
C ALA A 97 0.68 0.46 9.01
N ALA A 98 0.14 1.63 8.65
CA ALA A 98 -0.51 1.84 7.37
C ALA A 98 0.44 1.76 6.16
N ALA A 99 1.73 2.10 6.31
CA ALA A 99 2.71 2.11 5.22
C ALA A 99 3.76 0.97 5.31
N MET A 100 3.75 0.21 6.40
CA MET A 100 4.65 -0.93 6.61
C MET A 100 4.47 -2.09 5.62
N PRO A 101 3.25 -2.40 5.10
CA PRO A 101 3.10 -3.48 4.12
C PRO A 101 4.03 -3.35 2.92
N ALA A 102 4.38 -2.12 2.50
CA ALA A 102 5.32 -1.87 1.41
C ALA A 102 6.69 -2.56 1.58
N ILE A 103 7.21 -2.66 2.81
CA ILE A 103 8.50 -3.33 3.08
C ILE A 103 8.37 -4.82 2.80
N ILE A 104 7.32 -5.44 3.34
CA ILE A 104 7.03 -6.87 3.15
C ILE A 104 6.79 -7.16 1.67
N GLN A 105 6.03 -6.29 1.00
CA GLN A 105 5.75 -6.42 -0.42
C GLN A 105 6.99 -6.27 -1.30
N SER A 106 7.94 -5.40 -0.93
CA SER A 106 9.21 -5.31 -1.66
C SER A 106 9.98 -6.63 -1.59
N SER A 107 10.05 -7.28 -0.42
CA SER A 107 10.71 -8.58 -0.31
C SER A 107 9.97 -9.68 -1.07
N ARG A 108 8.63 -9.66 -1.04
CA ARG A 108 7.81 -10.63 -1.78
C ARG A 108 7.91 -10.46 -3.30
N PHE A 109 8.04 -9.23 -3.78
CA PHE A 109 8.21 -8.95 -5.20
C PHE A 109 9.55 -9.47 -5.75
N GLU A 110 10.61 -9.38 -4.94
CA GLU A 110 11.96 -9.87 -5.30
C GLU A 110 12.16 -11.36 -5.08
N SER A 111 11.24 -12.03 -4.41
CA SER A 111 11.30 -13.47 -4.18
C SER A 111 11.23 -14.24 -5.51
N GLU A 112 11.98 -15.33 -5.62
CA GLU A 112 11.92 -16.25 -6.77
C GLU A 112 10.53 -16.86 -6.99
N GLU A 113 9.70 -16.89 -5.94
CA GLU A 113 8.29 -17.29 -6.04
C GLU A 113 7.44 -16.33 -6.89
N ASN A 114 7.86 -15.07 -7.05
CA ASN A 114 7.19 -14.10 -7.89
C ASN A 114 7.61 -14.26 -9.36
N THR A 115 7.09 -15.32 -9.96
CA THR A 115 7.41 -15.71 -11.33
C THR A 115 6.17 -15.63 -12.23
N TRP A 116 6.41 -15.69 -13.53
CA TRP A 116 5.40 -15.85 -14.58
C TRP A 116 4.86 -17.28 -14.64
N ARG A 117 5.48 -18.24 -13.94
CA ARG A 117 4.96 -19.60 -13.82
C ARG A 117 3.74 -19.65 -12.91
N LEU A 118 2.77 -20.47 -13.31
CA LEU A 118 1.55 -20.65 -12.55
C LEU A 118 1.76 -21.67 -11.43
N THR A 119 2.15 -21.20 -10.25
CA THR A 119 2.36 -22.07 -9.07
C THR A 119 1.05 -22.43 -8.35
N GLN A 120 0.03 -21.60 -8.50
CA GLN A 120 -1.30 -21.80 -7.91
C GLN A 120 -2.36 -21.69 -8.99
N PRO A 121 -3.42 -22.52 -8.94
CA PRO A 121 -4.52 -22.40 -9.89
C PRO A 121 -5.18 -21.02 -9.76
N ILE A 122 -5.60 -20.46 -10.89
CA ILE A 122 -6.38 -19.22 -10.94
C ILE A 122 -7.80 -19.62 -11.28
N ASP A 123 -8.74 -19.25 -10.41
CA ASP A 123 -10.17 -19.37 -10.69
C ASP A 123 -10.85 -18.05 -10.31
N GLU A 124 -10.80 -17.10 -11.24
CA GLU A 124 -11.13 -15.69 -10.99
C GLU A 124 -11.99 -15.12 -12.13
N PRO A 125 -12.76 -14.05 -11.87
CA PRO A 125 -13.46 -13.36 -12.94
C PRO A 125 -12.46 -12.80 -13.96
N PHE A 126 -12.78 -13.00 -15.23
CA PHE A 126 -12.00 -12.61 -16.39
C PHE A 126 -12.76 -11.58 -17.22
N GLU A 127 -12.04 -10.54 -17.61
CA GLU A 127 -12.50 -9.54 -18.55
C GLU A 127 -11.44 -9.36 -19.63
N GLY A 128 -11.83 -9.51 -20.89
CA GLY A 128 -10.90 -9.44 -22.00
C GLY A 128 -11.58 -9.42 -23.36
N VAL A 129 -10.78 -9.70 -24.38
CA VAL A 129 -11.18 -9.79 -25.77
C VAL A 129 -10.64 -11.06 -26.38
N VAL A 130 -11.39 -11.64 -27.30
CA VAL A 130 -10.90 -12.68 -28.20
C VAL A 130 -10.62 -12.04 -29.56
N ARG A 131 -9.45 -12.31 -30.12
CA ARG A 131 -8.99 -11.78 -31.40
C ARG A 131 -8.73 -12.88 -32.42
N ALA A 132 -9.30 -12.74 -33.60
CA ALA A 132 -8.97 -13.56 -34.76
C ALA A 132 -7.72 -13.00 -35.46
N GLY A 133 -6.62 -13.77 -35.47
CA GLY A 133 -5.38 -13.37 -36.15
C GLY A 133 -4.72 -12.11 -35.57
N ARG A 134 -4.05 -11.33 -36.44
CA ARG A 134 -3.35 -10.08 -36.09
C ARG A 134 -4.23 -8.83 -36.19
N ASP A 135 -5.44 -8.95 -36.73
CA ASP A 135 -6.28 -7.80 -37.00
C ASP A 135 -6.94 -7.28 -35.72
N VAL A 136 -6.82 -5.97 -35.49
CA VAL A 136 -7.36 -5.29 -34.31
C VAL A 136 -8.87 -5.06 -34.47
N ALA A 137 -9.38 -5.03 -35.71
CA ALA A 137 -10.78 -4.76 -36.01
C ALA A 137 -11.73 -5.91 -35.66
N SER A 138 -11.23 -7.15 -35.64
CA SER A 138 -12.01 -8.36 -35.31
C SER A 138 -11.78 -8.81 -33.87
N GLN A 139 -12.09 -7.92 -32.91
CA GLN A 139 -12.07 -8.21 -31.48
C GLN A 139 -13.49 -8.37 -30.95
N GLN A 140 -13.72 -9.44 -30.19
CA GLN A 140 -14.98 -9.67 -29.51
C GLN A 140 -14.74 -9.61 -27.99
N ALA A 141 -15.43 -8.72 -27.29
CA ALA A 141 -15.29 -8.58 -25.86
C ALA A 141 -15.98 -9.75 -25.13
N VAL A 142 -15.27 -10.34 -24.17
CA VAL A 142 -15.71 -11.50 -23.40
C VAL A 142 -15.59 -11.25 -21.90
N ARG A 143 -16.58 -11.73 -21.16
CA ARG A 143 -16.60 -11.66 -19.69
C ARG A 143 -17.02 -13.01 -19.14
N GLY A 144 -16.31 -13.49 -18.14
CA GLY A 144 -16.59 -14.82 -17.59
C GLY A 144 -15.77 -15.13 -16.37
N ARG A 145 -15.68 -16.42 -16.06
CA ARG A 145 -14.79 -16.96 -15.04
C ARG A 145 -13.75 -17.82 -15.74
N ILE A 146 -12.48 -17.53 -15.50
CA ILE A 146 -11.36 -18.26 -16.10
C ILE A 146 -10.73 -19.17 -15.05
N SER A 147 -10.60 -20.44 -15.39
CA SER A 147 -9.91 -21.46 -14.59
C SER A 147 -8.63 -21.84 -15.29
N LEU A 148 -7.47 -21.49 -14.75
CA LEU A 148 -6.14 -21.82 -15.27
C LEU A 148 -5.39 -22.72 -14.30
N ASN A 149 -4.79 -23.79 -14.81
CA ASN A 149 -4.01 -24.77 -14.06
C ASN A 149 -2.65 -25.02 -14.73
N ALA A 150 -1.62 -25.30 -13.92
CA ALA A 150 -0.34 -25.74 -14.44
C ALA A 150 -0.37 -27.26 -14.64
N VAL A 151 -0.17 -27.69 -15.88
CA VAL A 151 -0.17 -29.10 -16.29
C VAL A 151 1.25 -29.48 -16.76
N PRO A 152 1.77 -30.67 -16.42
CA PRO A 152 3.05 -31.14 -16.96
C PRO A 152 2.93 -31.40 -18.47
N GLY A 153 3.66 -30.64 -19.29
CA GLY A 153 3.74 -30.80 -20.75
C GLY A 153 5.11 -31.30 -21.21
N SER A 154 5.21 -31.65 -22.50
CA SER A 154 6.42 -32.23 -23.12
C SER A 154 7.68 -31.34 -23.01
N GLY A 155 7.49 -30.03 -22.85
CA GLY A 155 8.56 -29.03 -22.70
C GLY A 155 8.68 -28.43 -21.29
N GLY A 156 8.07 -29.03 -20.27
CA GLY A 156 7.98 -28.50 -18.90
C GLY A 156 6.55 -28.10 -18.53
N GLN A 157 6.37 -27.38 -17.41
CA GLN A 157 5.04 -26.92 -17.00
C GLN A 157 4.43 -26.01 -18.08
N GLN A 158 3.23 -26.36 -18.50
CA GLN A 158 2.37 -25.61 -19.41
C GLN A 158 1.14 -25.12 -18.66
N ILE A 159 0.49 -24.08 -19.18
CA ILE A 159 -0.76 -23.56 -18.64
C ILE A 159 -1.90 -24.01 -19.53
N GLU A 160 -2.88 -24.67 -18.94
CA GLU A 160 -4.13 -25.04 -19.59
C GLU A 160 -5.29 -24.49 -18.76
N GLY A 161 -6.43 -24.30 -19.40
CA GLY A 161 -7.60 -23.82 -18.68
C GLY A 161 -8.88 -23.80 -19.47
N HIS A 162 -9.91 -23.23 -18.85
CA HIS A 162 -11.23 -23.06 -19.42
C HIS A 162 -11.74 -21.67 -19.09
N LEU A 163 -12.42 -21.03 -20.05
CA LEU A 163 -13.18 -19.81 -19.83
C LEU A 163 -14.65 -20.11 -20.05
N VAL A 164 -15.45 -19.93 -19.01
CA VAL A 164 -16.91 -20.02 -19.08
C VAL A 164 -17.49 -18.64 -18.83
N GLY A 165 -18.31 -18.13 -19.74
CA GLY A 165 -18.79 -16.75 -19.66
C GLY A 165 -19.79 -16.40 -20.74
N THR A 166 -19.82 -15.11 -21.08
CA THR A 166 -20.67 -14.55 -22.13
C THR A 166 -19.91 -13.53 -22.97
N LEU A 167 -20.30 -13.40 -24.23
CA LEU A 167 -19.93 -12.27 -25.08
C LEU A 167 -20.61 -10.99 -24.57
N VAL A 168 -19.84 -9.90 -24.48
CA VAL A 168 -20.35 -8.63 -23.95
C VAL A 168 -21.31 -7.96 -24.94
N GLU A 169 -21.09 -8.13 -26.25
CA GLU A 169 -21.90 -7.49 -27.29
C GLU A 169 -23.22 -8.22 -27.54
N THR A 170 -23.19 -9.55 -27.63
CA THR A 170 -24.36 -10.37 -28.00
C THR A 170 -25.05 -11.01 -26.79
N GLY A 171 -24.36 -11.13 -25.65
CA GLY A 171 -24.85 -11.87 -24.49
C GLY A 171 -24.82 -13.39 -24.65
N GLU A 172 -24.27 -13.90 -25.76
CA GLU A 172 -24.20 -15.35 -26.03
C GLU A 172 -23.26 -16.06 -25.06
N PRO A 173 -23.62 -17.26 -24.56
CA PRO A 173 -22.76 -18.04 -23.68
C PRO A 173 -21.53 -18.57 -24.43
N ILE A 174 -20.39 -18.53 -23.77
CA ILE A 174 -19.12 -19.05 -24.28
C ILE A 174 -18.53 -20.08 -23.31
N ASP A 175 -18.01 -21.18 -23.86
CA ASP A 175 -17.16 -22.14 -23.19
C ASP A 175 -15.96 -22.42 -24.09
N LEU A 176 -14.80 -21.91 -23.66
CA LEU A 176 -13.56 -21.98 -24.40
C LEU A 176 -12.55 -22.82 -23.64
N LYS A 177 -11.99 -23.83 -24.30
CA LYS A 177 -10.80 -24.54 -23.82
C LYS A 177 -9.56 -23.76 -24.22
N LEU A 178 -8.69 -23.51 -23.25
CA LEU A 178 -7.54 -22.63 -23.36
C LEU A 178 -6.23 -23.40 -23.21
N SER A 179 -5.26 -23.05 -24.04
CA SER A 179 -3.89 -23.59 -23.99
C SER A 179 -2.86 -22.47 -24.03
N GLN A 180 -1.68 -22.74 -23.50
CA GLN A 180 -0.59 -21.77 -23.51
C GLN A 180 -0.13 -21.49 -24.95
N PRO A 181 0.10 -20.21 -25.33
CA PRO A 181 0.68 -19.89 -26.62
C PRO A 181 2.06 -20.54 -26.83
N PRO A 182 2.43 -20.96 -28.06
CA PRO A 182 3.71 -21.56 -28.37
C PRO A 182 4.88 -20.66 -27.99
N ARG A 183 5.94 -21.27 -27.46
CA ARG A 183 7.15 -20.57 -26.97
C ARG A 183 7.91 -19.80 -28.05
N GLU A 184 7.65 -20.06 -29.32
CA GLU A 184 8.31 -19.38 -30.46
C GLU A 184 7.92 -17.91 -30.58
N ARG A 185 6.82 -17.49 -29.94
CA ARG A 185 6.39 -16.10 -29.89
C ARG A 185 7.02 -15.43 -28.66
N LEU A 186 8.17 -14.78 -28.85
CA LEU A 186 8.96 -14.12 -27.78
C LEU A 186 8.15 -13.11 -26.94
N ASP A 187 7.07 -12.56 -27.48
CA ASP A 187 6.33 -11.45 -26.87
C ASP A 187 5.14 -11.88 -25.98
N SER A 188 4.78 -13.17 -25.93
CA SER A 188 3.57 -13.61 -25.22
C SER A 188 3.88 -14.24 -23.87
N ILE A 189 3.87 -13.42 -22.81
CA ILE A 189 3.83 -13.92 -21.43
C ILE A 189 2.39 -14.38 -21.16
N PRO A 190 2.14 -15.69 -20.96
CA PRO A 190 0.78 -16.22 -20.88
C PRO A 190 0.03 -15.67 -19.66
N VAL A 191 0.72 -15.50 -18.55
CA VAL A 191 0.15 -14.94 -17.33
C VAL A 191 1.19 -14.03 -16.69
N GLY A 192 0.79 -12.80 -16.36
CA GLY A 192 1.68 -11.84 -15.70
C GLY A 192 2.14 -12.32 -14.32
N LEU A 193 3.07 -11.56 -13.70
CA LEU A 193 3.59 -11.86 -12.37
C LEU A 193 2.47 -12.06 -11.33
N ARG A 194 2.74 -12.95 -10.37
CA ARG A 194 1.84 -13.23 -9.23
C ARG A 194 1.65 -11.98 -8.37
N ILE A 195 2.73 -11.26 -8.11
CA ILE A 195 2.78 -10.04 -7.31
C ILE A 195 3.27 -8.91 -8.21
N SER A 196 2.44 -7.88 -8.39
CA SER A 196 2.70 -6.71 -9.22
C SER A 196 1.81 -5.58 -8.74
N ALA A 197 2.23 -4.32 -8.86
CA ALA A 197 1.44 -3.19 -8.38
C ALA A 197 0.13 -2.99 -9.17
N ASP A 198 0.07 -3.45 -10.43
CA ASP A 198 -1.16 -3.45 -11.20
C ASP A 198 -2.26 -4.32 -10.53
N PRO A 199 -3.45 -3.79 -10.23
CA PRO A 199 -4.56 -4.59 -9.70
C PRO A 199 -5.10 -5.65 -10.67
N LYS A 200 -4.80 -5.53 -11.97
CA LYS A 200 -5.29 -6.42 -13.03
C LYS A 200 -4.15 -7.29 -13.55
N ARG A 201 -4.22 -8.60 -13.34
CA ARG A 201 -3.23 -9.55 -13.86
C ARG A 201 -3.52 -9.86 -15.31
N HIS A 202 -2.65 -9.40 -16.18
CA HIS A 202 -2.64 -9.77 -17.60
C HIS A 202 -2.68 -11.29 -17.75
N VAL A 203 -3.58 -11.76 -18.62
CA VAL A 203 -3.69 -13.14 -19.08
C VAL A 203 -3.81 -13.14 -20.60
N GLN A 204 -2.98 -13.95 -21.25
CA GLN A 204 -3.00 -14.20 -22.68
C GLN A 204 -2.95 -15.71 -22.91
N MET A 205 -4.00 -16.25 -23.54
CA MET A 205 -4.16 -17.68 -23.80
C MET A 205 -4.57 -17.89 -25.26
N TRP A 206 -4.31 -19.08 -25.79
CA TRP A 206 -4.88 -19.52 -27.05
C TRP A 206 -6.16 -20.30 -26.83
N VAL A 207 -7.13 -20.08 -27.71
CA VAL A 207 -8.37 -20.84 -27.76
C VAL A 207 -8.07 -22.10 -28.57
N ASP A 208 -7.99 -23.23 -27.88
CA ASP A 208 -7.74 -24.56 -28.47
C ASP A 208 -9.02 -25.13 -29.10
N GLN A 209 -10.12 -25.03 -28.35
CA GLN A 209 -11.42 -25.53 -28.79
C GLN A 209 -12.55 -24.65 -28.25
N VAL A 210 -13.50 -24.31 -29.11
CA VAL A 210 -14.76 -23.66 -28.74
C VAL A 210 -15.79 -24.77 -28.49
N GLN A 211 -16.15 -25.00 -27.22
CA GLN A 211 -17.18 -26.00 -26.86
C GLN A 211 -18.58 -25.42 -27.06
N GLN A 212 -18.76 -24.14 -26.75
CA GLN A 212 -20.00 -23.40 -26.91
C GLN A 212 -19.65 -21.95 -27.28
N GLY A 213 -20.29 -21.41 -28.32
CA GLY A 213 -20.09 -20.03 -28.78
C GLY A 213 -20.29 -19.86 -30.29
N PRO A 214 -20.29 -18.63 -30.80
CA PRO A 214 -20.46 -18.35 -32.22
C PRO A 214 -19.31 -18.89 -33.08
N GLU A 215 -19.64 -19.31 -34.30
CA GLU A 215 -18.64 -19.72 -35.30
C GLU A 215 -17.77 -18.51 -35.68
N GLY A 216 -16.44 -18.68 -35.67
CA GLY A 216 -15.49 -17.60 -35.96
C GLY A 216 -14.98 -16.83 -34.74
N LEU A 217 -15.15 -17.36 -33.51
CA LEU A 217 -14.38 -16.88 -32.37
C LEU A 217 -12.88 -16.95 -32.68
N GLY A 218 -12.16 -15.87 -32.36
CA GLY A 218 -10.73 -15.78 -32.62
C GLY A 218 -9.88 -16.75 -31.77
N GLU A 219 -8.61 -16.88 -32.15
CA GLU A 219 -7.68 -17.82 -31.52
C GLU A 219 -6.96 -17.23 -30.30
N ASN A 220 -6.88 -15.90 -30.18
CA ASN A 220 -6.10 -15.24 -29.12
C ASN A 220 -7.04 -14.62 -28.08
N LEU A 221 -7.08 -15.19 -26.89
CA LEU A 221 -7.72 -14.60 -25.72
C LEU A 221 -6.72 -13.68 -25.01
N ILE A 222 -7.05 -12.39 -24.90
CA ILE A 222 -6.23 -11.40 -24.20
C ILE A 222 -7.12 -10.66 -23.21
N GLY A 223 -6.72 -10.60 -21.95
CA GLY A 223 -7.49 -9.87 -20.95
C GLY A 223 -6.79 -9.83 -19.61
N SER A 224 -7.60 -9.69 -18.57
CA SER A 224 -7.09 -9.59 -17.22
C SER A 224 -8.00 -10.27 -16.21
N VAL A 225 -7.39 -10.76 -15.15
CA VAL A 225 -8.06 -11.24 -13.94
C VAL A 225 -7.74 -10.32 -12.77
N ALA A 226 -8.66 -10.18 -11.83
CA ALA A 226 -8.41 -9.36 -10.64
C ALA A 226 -7.28 -9.96 -9.78
N ARG A 227 -6.32 -9.13 -9.35
CA ARG A 227 -5.35 -9.53 -8.32
C ARG A 227 -5.96 -9.34 -6.94
N PRO A 228 -5.82 -10.31 -6.02
CA PRO A 228 -6.17 -10.11 -4.62
C PRO A 228 -5.42 -8.92 -4.04
N LEU A 229 -6.04 -8.15 -3.13
CA LEU A 229 -5.45 -6.95 -2.51
C LEU A 229 -4.01 -7.16 -2.02
N ARG A 230 -3.77 -8.30 -1.36
CA ARG A 230 -2.45 -8.68 -0.82
C ARG A 230 -1.35 -8.87 -1.88
N ASN A 231 -1.67 -8.94 -3.17
CA ASN A 231 -0.71 -9.19 -4.25
C ASN A 231 -0.42 -7.96 -5.10
N TRP A 232 -1.05 -6.82 -4.80
CA TRP A 232 -0.81 -5.57 -5.54
C TRP A 232 -0.69 -4.33 -4.66
N TYR A 233 -1.39 -4.29 -3.52
CA TYR A 233 -1.36 -3.13 -2.64
C TYR A 233 0.03 -2.91 -2.05
N GLN A 234 0.56 -1.69 -2.21
CA GLN A 234 1.91 -1.24 -1.81
C GLN A 234 3.08 -2.06 -2.39
N VAL A 235 2.86 -2.73 -3.52
CA VAL A 235 3.93 -3.43 -4.25
C VAL A 235 4.78 -2.41 -5.00
N PRO A 236 6.11 -2.63 -5.12
CA PRO A 236 6.97 -1.87 -6.02
C PRO A 236 6.39 -1.69 -7.43
N LEU A 237 6.52 -0.48 -7.98
CA LEU A 237 6.08 -0.17 -9.33
C LEU A 237 7.14 -0.56 -10.36
N GLN A 238 6.69 -1.10 -11.48
CA GLN A 238 7.49 -1.29 -12.69
C GLN A 238 7.36 -0.09 -13.63
N ASP A 239 8.26 0.01 -14.61
CA ASP A 239 8.32 1.15 -15.53
C ASP A 239 7.01 1.36 -16.31
N ASN A 240 6.45 0.27 -16.85
CA ASN A 240 5.17 0.31 -17.55
C ASN A 240 4.00 0.74 -16.65
N GLU A 241 3.98 0.29 -15.40
CA GLU A 241 2.96 0.67 -14.42
C GLU A 241 3.11 2.15 -14.02
N LEU A 242 4.35 2.63 -13.87
CA LEU A 242 4.65 4.03 -13.56
C LEU A 242 4.27 4.93 -14.73
N GLN A 243 4.55 4.52 -15.97
CA GLN A 243 4.16 5.23 -17.19
C GLN A 243 2.63 5.26 -17.35
N ASP A 244 1.91 4.16 -17.10
CA ASP A 244 0.44 4.13 -17.09
C ASP A 244 -0.12 5.13 -16.06
N LEU A 245 0.39 5.08 -14.82
CA LEU A 245 -0.06 5.96 -13.75
C LEU A 245 0.19 7.44 -14.07
N ASN A 246 1.39 7.78 -14.54
CA ASN A 246 1.72 9.15 -14.94
C ASN A 246 0.87 9.61 -16.13
N GLY A 247 0.66 8.74 -17.13
CA GLY A 247 -0.13 9.07 -18.31
C GLY A 247 -1.62 9.26 -18.02
N ARG A 248 -2.22 8.34 -17.25
CA ARG A 248 -3.67 8.30 -17.01
C ARG A 248 -4.13 9.21 -15.88
N LEU A 249 -3.36 9.32 -14.80
CA LEU A 249 -3.70 10.17 -13.65
C LEU A 249 -3.08 11.56 -13.74
N GLY A 250 -1.95 11.71 -14.44
CA GLY A 250 -1.23 12.98 -14.58
C GLY A 250 -0.97 13.63 -13.22
N LYS A 251 -1.39 14.88 -13.06
CA LYS A 251 -1.23 15.66 -11.82
C LYS A 251 -1.85 15.00 -10.58
N ARG A 252 -2.89 14.17 -10.75
CA ARG A 252 -3.50 13.46 -9.62
C ARG A 252 -2.53 12.46 -8.99
N TRP A 253 -1.64 11.87 -9.78
CA TRP A 253 -0.61 10.94 -9.30
C TRP A 253 0.43 11.65 -8.44
N GLU A 254 0.92 12.81 -8.90
CA GLU A 254 1.85 13.63 -8.11
C GLU A 254 1.23 14.08 -6.80
N LEU A 255 -0.02 14.55 -6.83
CA LEU A 255 -0.74 14.97 -5.63
C LEU A 255 -0.99 13.81 -4.66
N ALA A 256 -1.27 12.60 -5.18
CA ALA A 256 -1.40 11.39 -4.37
C ALA A 256 -0.10 11.09 -3.59
N MET A 257 1.05 11.13 -4.26
CA MET A 257 2.35 10.97 -3.61
C MET A 257 2.59 12.06 -2.57
N VAL A 258 2.40 13.34 -2.93
CA VAL A 258 2.61 14.47 -2.02
C VAL A 258 1.74 14.36 -0.76
N LEU A 259 0.46 14.02 -0.88
CA LEU A 259 -0.42 13.85 0.28
C LEU A 259 0.07 12.74 1.21
N THR A 260 0.50 11.60 0.67
CA THR A 260 1.06 10.52 1.50
C THR A 260 2.40 10.91 2.13
N TRP A 261 3.21 11.73 1.46
CA TRP A 261 4.46 12.25 2.03
C TRP A 261 4.20 13.24 3.16
N LEU A 262 3.30 14.19 2.93
CA LEU A 262 2.88 15.17 3.94
C LEU A 262 2.28 14.48 5.17
N ALA A 263 1.43 13.46 4.98
CA ALA A 263 0.88 12.69 6.10
C ALA A 263 1.99 12.08 6.97
N GLY A 264 3.03 11.51 6.34
CA GLY A 264 4.18 10.97 7.03
C GLY A 264 4.99 12.01 7.81
N LEU A 265 5.30 13.14 7.16
CA LEU A 265 6.03 14.25 7.79
C LEU A 265 5.24 14.88 8.93
N LEU A 266 3.92 15.03 8.80
CA LEU A 266 3.04 15.50 9.86
C LEU A 266 3.00 14.52 11.04
N ASN A 267 3.11 13.21 10.79
CA ASN A 267 3.16 12.25 11.89
C ASN A 267 4.42 12.38 12.74
N ILE A 268 5.54 12.90 12.21
CA ILE A 268 6.71 13.24 13.03
C ILE A 268 6.33 14.24 14.13
N LEU A 269 5.55 15.26 13.78
CA LEU A 269 5.09 16.26 14.74
C LEU A 269 4.14 15.66 15.78
N ALA A 270 3.28 14.72 15.37
CA ALA A 270 2.41 14.00 16.28
C ALA A 270 3.21 13.09 17.23
N ILE A 271 4.23 12.39 16.73
CA ILE A 271 5.14 11.57 17.54
C ILE A 271 5.88 12.45 18.56
N TRP A 272 6.38 13.60 18.12
CA TRP A 272 7.05 14.56 19.00
C TRP A 272 6.12 15.11 20.09
N ASP A 273 4.89 15.54 19.73
CA ASP A 273 3.87 15.97 20.71
C ASP A 273 3.49 14.84 21.67
N ALA A 274 3.52 13.57 21.24
CA ALA A 274 3.32 12.41 22.09
C ALA A 274 4.49 12.22 23.08
N PHE A 275 5.72 12.46 22.64
CA PHE A 275 6.92 12.27 23.46
C PHE A 275 7.10 13.36 24.53
N GLU A 276 7.09 14.64 24.15
CA GLU A 276 7.38 15.73 25.10
C GLU A 276 6.19 16.10 26.01
N GLY A 277 4.96 15.81 25.56
CA GLY A 277 3.76 16.33 26.21
C GLY A 277 3.38 17.74 25.71
N PRO A 278 2.35 18.39 26.29
CA PRO A 278 1.84 19.66 25.79
C PRO A 278 2.84 20.82 25.94
N ALA A 279 3.08 21.58 24.86
CA ALA A 279 3.93 22.78 24.83
C ALA A 279 3.44 23.92 25.75
N TYR A 280 2.16 23.92 26.13
CA TYR A 280 1.61 24.89 27.08
C TYR A 280 1.73 24.35 28.52
N GLY A 281 2.84 24.77 29.14
CA GLY A 281 3.17 24.85 30.55
C GLY A 281 2.33 24.08 31.56
N ILE A 282 2.84 22.92 31.99
CA ILE A 282 3.25 22.69 33.38
C ILE A 282 4.40 21.68 33.30
N ARG A 283 5.63 22.13 33.60
CA ARG A 283 6.75 21.20 33.79
C ARG A 283 6.42 20.35 35.02
N PRO A 284 6.64 19.02 34.99
CA PRO A 284 6.64 18.25 36.23
C PRO A 284 7.68 18.91 37.14
N ALA A 285 7.30 19.17 38.39
CA ALA A 285 8.27 19.44 39.43
C ALA A 285 9.17 18.20 39.44
N THR A 286 10.36 18.31 38.86
CA THR A 286 11.37 17.28 39.03
C THR A 286 11.51 17.10 40.52
N ALA A 287 11.22 15.90 41.02
CA ALA A 287 11.63 15.46 42.33
C ALA A 287 13.16 15.45 42.36
N ARG A 288 13.77 16.63 42.45
CA ARG A 288 15.13 16.80 42.90
C ARG A 288 15.01 16.88 44.40
N GLY A 289 15.47 15.82 45.06
CA GLY A 289 15.33 15.60 46.50
C GLY A 289 15.55 16.89 47.28
N GLU A 290 14.58 17.19 48.15
CA GLU A 290 14.87 18.04 49.28
C GLU A 290 15.90 17.29 50.13
N ASP A 291 17.17 17.64 49.98
CA ASP A 291 18.14 17.50 51.06
C ASP A 291 17.67 18.44 52.19
N ARG A 292 16.69 17.98 52.97
CA ARG A 292 16.40 18.56 54.28
C ARG A 292 17.53 18.13 55.20
N GLU A 293 18.58 18.94 55.24
CA GLU A 293 19.58 18.88 56.29
C GLU A 293 18.88 19.05 57.66
N PRO A 294 19.06 18.14 58.63
CA PRO A 294 18.41 18.27 59.92
C PRO A 294 18.98 19.48 60.67
N PRO A 295 18.15 20.25 61.40
CA PRO A 295 18.62 21.42 62.12
C PRO A 295 19.65 21.01 63.17
N GLY A 296 20.88 21.55 63.05
CA GLY A 296 21.96 21.37 64.01
C GLY A 296 21.61 21.93 65.40
N PRO A 297 22.26 21.45 66.47
CA PRO A 297 21.88 21.79 67.84
C PRO A 297 22.12 23.26 68.16
N ALA A 298 21.21 23.85 68.93
CA ALA A 298 21.25 25.24 69.35
C ALA A 298 22.49 25.54 70.21
N PRO A 299 23.13 26.72 70.05
CA PRO A 299 24.26 27.13 70.89
C PRO A 299 23.80 27.44 72.32
N GLN A 300 24.67 27.09 73.27
CA GLN A 300 24.50 27.21 74.73
C GLN A 300 24.36 28.66 75.21
#